data_AF-U3P523-F1
#
_entry.id   AF-U3P523-F1
#
_cell.length_a   1.000
_cell.length_b   1.000
_cell.length_c   1.000
_cell.angle_alpha   90.00
_cell.angle_beta   90.00
_cell.angle_gamma   90.00
#
_symmetry.space_group_name_H-M   'P 1'
#
loop_
_entity.id
_entity.type
_entity.pdbx_description
1 polymer ?
#
loop_
_entity_poly.entity_id
_entity_poly.type
_entity_poly.pdbx_seq_one_letter_code
_entity_poly.pdbx_strand_id
1 'polypeptide(L)'
;MNISTVGSSQIIGPDGHTISEIPPFEAGHMVADVPLGTTTTPATLLSRGIELLVAGLGLFGLLVAFGGRRNTPPDARRPLPPMR
;
A
#
# COMPACT_ATOMS: atom_id res chain seq x y z
N MET A 1 -16.71 -14.07 0.79
CA MET A 1 -17.00 -15.10 -0.23
C MET A 1 -16.55 -14.59 -1.59
N ASN A 2 -15.97 -15.47 -2.40
CA ASN A 2 -15.70 -15.27 -3.82
C ASN A 2 -16.49 -16.32 -4.62
N ILE A 3 -17.17 -15.93 -5.70
CA ILE A 3 -17.90 -16.84 -6.59
C ILE A 3 -17.48 -16.57 -8.04
N SER A 4 -17.14 -17.63 -8.75
CA SER A 4 -16.74 -17.56 -10.16
C SER A 4 -17.37 -18.70 -10.94
N THR A 5 -17.74 -18.45 -12.20
CA THR A 5 -18.34 -19.47 -13.07
C THR A 5 -17.36 -20.60 -13.40
N VAL A 6 -16.07 -20.28 -13.55
CA VAL A 6 -15.01 -21.26 -13.89
C VAL A 6 -13.73 -21.11 -13.07
N GLY A 7 -13.57 -20.00 -12.35
CA GLY A 7 -12.48 -19.81 -11.40
C GLY A 7 -12.77 -20.48 -10.05
N SER A 8 -11.81 -20.37 -9.14
CA SER A 8 -12.00 -20.85 -7.77
C SER A 8 -13.16 -20.11 -7.09
N SER A 9 -14.01 -20.85 -6.40
CA SER A 9 -15.10 -20.33 -5.59
C SER A 9 -14.84 -20.69 -4.13
N GLN A 10 -14.87 -19.71 -3.23
CA GLN A 10 -14.43 -19.89 -1.84
C GLN A 10 -15.25 -19.06 -0.84
N ILE A 11 -15.42 -19.59 0.37
CA ILE A 11 -15.85 -18.85 1.54
C ILE A 11 -14.60 -18.56 2.38
N ILE A 12 -14.32 -17.28 2.62
CA ILE A 12 -13.21 -16.81 3.46
C ILE A 12 -13.81 -16.18 4.72
N GLY A 13 -13.29 -16.60 5.88
CA GLY A 13 -13.68 -16.08 7.20
C GLY A 13 -13.17 -14.65 7.45
N PRO A 14 -13.69 -13.98 8.50
CA PRO A 14 -13.27 -12.63 8.88
C PRO A 14 -11.82 -12.53 9.37
N ASP A 15 -11.20 -13.66 9.69
CA ASP A 15 -9.80 -13.84 10.06
C ASP A 15 -8.88 -14.13 8.85
N GLY A 16 -9.45 -14.34 7.66
CA GLY A 16 -8.73 -14.60 6.42
C GLY A 16 -8.49 -16.08 6.10
N HIS A 17 -8.96 -17.02 6.93
CA HIS A 17 -8.85 -18.44 6.60
C HIS A 17 -9.97 -18.89 5.65
N THR A 18 -9.69 -19.84 4.75
CA THR A 18 -10.69 -20.46 3.88
C THR A 18 -11.56 -21.45 4.66
N ILE A 19 -12.88 -21.23 4.67
CA ILE A 19 -13.87 -22.09 5.32
C ILE A 19 -14.24 -23.25 4.39
N SER A 20 -14.41 -22.97 3.09
CA SER A 20 -14.72 -23.97 2.08
C SER A 20 -14.30 -23.48 0.68
N GLU A 21 -13.91 -24.39 -0.20
CA GLU A 21 -13.43 -24.12 -1.55
C GLU A 21 -13.99 -25.13 -2.57
N ILE A 22 -14.33 -24.64 -3.77
CA ILE A 22 -14.51 -25.45 -4.98
C ILE A 22 -13.34 -25.10 -5.92
N PRO A 23 -12.53 -26.09 -6.33
CA PRO A 23 -11.44 -25.88 -7.28
C PRO A 23 -11.94 -25.33 -8.63
N PRO A 24 -11.10 -24.58 -9.35
CA PRO A 24 -11.45 -24.09 -10.67
C PRO A 24 -11.73 -25.24 -11.63
N PHE A 25 -12.65 -25.00 -12.57
CA PHE A 25 -13.11 -25.97 -13.58
C PHE A 25 -13.80 -27.23 -13.04
N GLU A 26 -14.20 -27.23 -11.77
CA GLU A 26 -14.97 -28.31 -11.16
C GLU A 26 -16.42 -27.85 -10.92
N ALA A 27 -17.38 -28.61 -11.45
CA ALA A 27 -18.78 -28.35 -11.20
C ALA A 27 -19.13 -28.79 -9.78
N GLY A 28 -19.60 -27.87 -8.94
CA GLY A 28 -19.89 -28.16 -7.54
C GLY A 28 -20.90 -27.20 -6.92
N HIS A 29 -21.28 -27.49 -5.68
CA HIS A 29 -22.09 -26.62 -4.84
C HIS A 29 -21.47 -26.57 -3.45
N MET A 30 -21.61 -25.43 -2.78
CA MET A 30 -21.00 -25.17 -1.48
C MET A 30 -22.05 -24.62 -0.53
N VAL A 31 -22.26 -25.32 0.60
CA VAL A 31 -23.18 -24.90 1.66
C VAL A 31 -22.39 -24.89 2.96
N ALA A 32 -22.23 -23.72 3.56
CA ALA A 32 -21.55 -23.55 4.83
C ALA A 32 -22.13 -22.36 5.60
N ASP A 33 -22.12 -22.44 6.92
CA ASP A 33 -22.49 -21.32 7.79
C ASP A 33 -21.37 -20.27 7.81
N VAL A 34 -21.72 -19.00 7.56
CA VAL A 34 -20.76 -17.90 7.51
C VAL A 34 -20.92 -17.00 8.74
N PRO A 35 -19.88 -16.87 9.58
CA PRO A 35 -19.94 -15.97 10.74
C PRO A 35 -19.94 -14.50 10.27
N LEU A 36 -20.85 -13.69 10.82
CA LEU A 36 -20.89 -12.24 10.56
C LEU A 36 -19.91 -11.51 11.47
N GLY A 37 -18.96 -10.79 10.87
CA GLY A 37 -18.09 -9.86 11.60
C GLY A 37 -18.71 -8.47 11.67
N THR A 38 -18.97 -7.96 12.88
CA THR A 38 -19.46 -6.59 13.12
C THR A 38 -18.37 -5.67 13.70
N THR A 39 -17.16 -6.18 13.89
CA THR A 39 -16.06 -5.46 14.52
C THR A 39 -15.42 -4.48 13.54
N THR A 40 -15.25 -3.22 13.96
CA THR A 40 -14.43 -2.25 13.22
C THR A 40 -12.95 -2.56 13.43
N THR A 41 -12.20 -2.76 12.34
CA THR A 41 -10.76 -3.01 12.44
C THR A 41 -9.99 -1.70 12.58
N PRO A 42 -8.87 -1.68 13.31
CA PRO A 42 -8.00 -0.51 13.38
C PRO A 42 -7.58 -0.01 11.99
N ALA A 43 -7.40 -0.92 11.04
CA ALA A 43 -7.09 -0.59 9.65
C ALA A 43 -8.19 0.25 9.01
N THR A 44 -9.47 -0.15 9.14
CA THR A 44 -10.59 0.64 8.59
C THR A 44 -10.76 2.00 9.26
N LEU A 45 -10.43 2.11 10.55
CA LEU A 45 -10.57 3.35 11.31
C LEU A 45 -9.44 4.35 11.01
N LEU A 46 -8.19 3.89 10.95
CA LEU A 46 -7.00 4.75 10.94
C LEU A 46 -6.36 4.90 9.54
N SER A 47 -6.73 4.07 8.57
CA SER A 47 -6.08 3.98 7.25
C SER A 47 -5.83 5.35 6.63
N ARG A 48 -6.88 6.17 6.48
CA ARG A 48 -6.78 7.47 5.81
C ARG A 48 -5.89 8.47 6.55
N GLY A 49 -5.95 8.47 7.88
CA GLY A 49 -5.14 9.36 8.71
C GLY A 49 -3.65 9.05 8.61
N ILE A 50 -3.30 7.76 8.67
CA ILE A 50 -1.90 7.30 8.55
C ILE A 50 -1.38 7.53 7.13
N GLU A 51 -2.17 7.22 6.10
CA GLU A 51 -1.82 7.46 4.69
C GLU A 51 -1.46 8.93 4.45
N LEU A 52 -2.34 9.85 4.85
CA LEU A 52 -2.13 11.28 4.65
C LEU A 52 -0.96 11.83 5.48
N LEU A 53 -0.75 11.31 6.69
CA LEU A 53 0.37 11.71 7.53
C LEU A 53 1.71 11.30 6.90
N VAL A 54 1.84 10.04 6.48
CA VAL A 54 3.08 9.53 5.89
C VAL A 54 3.34 10.20 4.54
N ALA A 55 2.33 10.28 3.67
CA ALA A 55 2.45 10.95 2.37
C ALA A 55 2.74 12.45 2.53
N GLY A 56 2.07 13.12 3.47
CA GLY A 56 2.26 14.53 3.78
C GLY A 56 3.65 14.84 4.31
N LEU A 57 4.18 14.03 5.24
CA LEU A 57 5.55 14.17 5.75
C LEU A 57 6.59 13.92 4.65
N GLY A 58 6.38 12.90 3.81
CA GLY A 58 7.27 12.62 2.67
C GLY A 58 7.29 13.78 1.67
N LEU A 59 6.11 14.30 1.31
CA LEU A 59 5.98 15.45 0.41
C LEU A 59 6.60 16.71 1.04
N PHE A 60 6.36 16.96 2.32
CA PHE A 60 6.96 18.08 3.04
C PHE A 60 8.50 18.00 3.03
N GLY A 61 9.07 16.84 3.35
CA GLY A 61 10.52 16.63 3.28
C GLY A 61 11.08 16.86 1.88
N LEU A 62 10.38 16.41 0.84
CA LEU A 62 10.74 16.66 -0.56
C LEU A 62 10.76 18.16 -0.87
N LEU A 63 9.72 18.90 -0.48
CA LEU A 63 9.63 20.34 -0.69
C LEU A 63 10.74 21.10 0.04
N VAL A 64 11.06 20.71 1.27
CA VAL A 64 12.16 21.29 2.05
C VAL A 64 13.51 21.02 1.38
N ALA A 65 13.76 19.82 0.88
CA ALA A 65 15.01 19.49 0.19
C ALA A 65 15.18 20.29 -1.11
N PHE A 66 14.09 20.46 -1.88
CA PHE A 66 14.09 21.25 -3.10
C PHE A 66 14.27 22.76 -2.84
N GLY A 67 13.54 23.31 -1.87
CA GLY A 67 13.64 24.73 -1.53
C GLY A 67 14.90 25.11 -0.73
N GLY A 68 15.45 24.17 0.03
CA GLY A 68 16.65 24.33 0.84
C GLY A 68 17.96 24.19 0.06
N ARG A 69 17.91 23.75 -1.20
CA ARG A 69 19.06 23.74 -2.11
C ARG A 69 19.47 25.17 -2.44
N ARG A 70 20.28 25.76 -1.56
CA ARG A 70 21.03 26.98 -1.85
C ARG A 70 21.96 26.64 -3.01
N ASN A 71 21.69 27.22 -4.18
CA ASN A 71 22.64 27.19 -5.29
C ASN A 71 23.89 27.94 -4.83
N THR A 72 24.86 27.26 -4.21
CA THR A 72 26.18 27.84 -3.96
C THR A 72 26.73 28.22 -5.33
N PRO A 73 26.90 29.53 -5.63
CA PRO A 73 27.50 29.93 -6.88
C PRO A 73 28.87 29.25 -6.98
N PRO A 74 29.26 28.70 -8.15
CA PRO A 74 30.61 28.20 -8.34
C PRO A 74 31.59 29.29 -7.89
N ASP A 75 32.50 28.94 -6.99
CA ASP A 75 33.48 29.89 -6.48
C ASP A 75 34.32 30.43 -7.64
N ALA A 76 34.00 31.65 -8.07
CA ALA A 76 34.64 32.34 -9.18
C ALA A 76 36.12 32.66 -8.88
N ARG A 77 36.59 32.42 -7.64
CA ARG A 77 37.97 32.65 -7.23
C ARG A 77 38.84 31.39 -7.27
N ARG A 78 38.34 30.25 -7.77
CA ARG A 78 39.16 29.05 -7.90
C ARG A 78 40.35 29.33 -8.84
N PRO A 79 41.60 29.36 -8.34
CA PRO A 79 42.76 29.60 -9.19
C PRO A 79 42.88 28.44 -10.18
N LEU A 80 43.08 28.76 -11.46
CA LEU A 80 43.30 27.76 -12.49
C LEU A 80 44.59 26.99 -12.17
N PRO A 81 44.61 25.66 -12.34
CA PRO A 81 45.81 24.87 -12.10
C PRO A 81 46.95 25.34 -13.02
N PRO A 82 48.21 25.39 -12.53
CA PRO A 82 49.33 25.80 -13.36
C PRO A 82 49.49 24.84 -14.53
N MET A 83 49.45 25.38 -15.74
CA MET A 83 49.84 24.65 -16.95
C MET A 83 51.34 24.36 -16.84
N ARG A 84 51.69 23.07 -16.84
CA ARG A 84 53.06 22.58 -16.92
C ARG A 84 53.59 22.70 -18.34
#